data_AF-A0A0F0GHH4-F1
#
_entry.id   AF-A0A0F0GHH4-F1
#
_cell.length_a   1.000
_cell.length_b   1.000
_cell.length_c   1.000
_cell.angle_alpha   90.00
_cell.angle_beta   90.00
_cell.angle_gamma   90.00
#
_symmetry.space_group_name_H-M   'P 1'
#
loop_
_entity.id
_entity.type
_entity.pdbx_description
1 polymer ?
#
loop_
_entity_poly.entity_id
_entity_poly.type
_entity_poly.pdbx_seq_one_letter_code
_entity_poly.pdbx_strand_id
1 'polypeptide(L)'
;MGEWARPAVRLHPVPGSPGVTDSHIGGPLLWPADEPWPWCDGSKHDEGLTILPADSFGVPVALVSAVQLYRRDFPELPFPDGTDLLQVLLCPLEHSDEESDHFGPCVQLFWRSSAITDVLSGAPEPAVFEPQYRTRPCVLHPCRIVEYPMGDEQPVGAGDWPPVANGSKLGGWAFWWQTSPFGLECPSCGADRRLLLALYTHEEPEKELCSCEVAERAVVGWEFGREGALNVFACTQDVQHPIKLHID
;
A
#
# COMPACT_ATOMS: atom_id res chain seq x y z
N MET A 1 1.10 20.63 18.80
CA MET A 1 0.26 19.96 17.77
C MET A 1 0.69 20.34 16.36
N GLY A 2 0.85 21.62 16.01
CA GLY A 2 1.18 22.05 14.63
C GLY A 2 2.45 21.43 14.01
N GLU A 3 3.50 21.19 14.78
CA GLU A 3 4.73 20.52 14.27
C GLU A 3 4.54 19.01 13.99
N TRP A 4 3.50 18.39 14.56
CA TRP A 4 3.17 16.97 14.43
C TRP A 4 2.07 16.72 13.39
N ALA A 5 1.52 17.79 12.82
CA ALA A 5 0.53 17.72 11.76
C ALA A 5 1.14 17.09 10.50
N ARG A 6 0.53 16.02 10.00
CA ARG A 6 0.88 15.44 8.70
C ARG A 6 -0.33 15.41 7.78
N PRO A 7 -0.21 15.86 6.52
CA PRO A 7 -1.27 15.67 5.54
C PRO A 7 -1.43 14.17 5.26
N ALA A 8 -2.68 13.73 5.16
CA ALA A 8 -3.04 12.38 4.72
C ALA A 8 -4.19 12.45 3.72
N VAL A 9 -4.30 11.44 2.86
CA VAL A 9 -5.40 11.29 1.92
C VAL A 9 -6.07 9.94 2.13
N ARG A 10 -7.26 9.92 2.71
CA ARG A 10 -8.11 8.73 2.76
C ARG A 10 -8.59 8.43 1.34
N LEU A 11 -8.49 7.17 0.91
CA LEU A 11 -8.72 6.79 -0.49
C LEU A 11 -10.18 6.45 -0.78
N HIS A 12 -10.92 5.94 0.21
CA HIS A 12 -12.32 5.50 0.06
C HIS A 12 -12.57 4.69 -1.22
N PRO A 13 -11.89 3.54 -1.38
CA PRO A 13 -12.09 2.66 -2.50
C PRO A 13 -13.53 2.14 -2.55
N VAL A 14 -14.16 2.27 -3.72
CA VAL A 14 -15.48 1.72 -4.01
C VAL A 14 -15.36 0.81 -5.23
N PRO A 15 -15.94 -0.40 -5.21
CA PRO A 15 -15.92 -1.27 -6.38
C PRO A 15 -16.34 -0.58 -7.67
N GLY A 16 -15.54 -0.75 -8.72
CA GLY A 16 -15.76 -0.09 -10.00
C GLY A 16 -14.99 -0.74 -11.14
N SER A 17 -14.86 -0.02 -12.25
CA SER A 17 -14.13 -0.46 -13.44
C SER A 17 -13.18 0.64 -13.92
N PRO A 18 -12.11 0.93 -13.15
CA PRO A 18 -11.12 1.92 -13.52
C PRO A 18 -10.35 1.50 -14.78
N GLY A 19 -9.96 2.47 -15.60
CA GLY A 19 -9.05 2.30 -16.71
C GLY A 19 -7.59 2.54 -16.32
N VAL A 20 -6.69 2.28 -17.27
CA VAL A 20 -5.24 2.53 -17.10
C VAL A 20 -4.91 4.00 -16.89
N THR A 21 -5.81 4.91 -17.26
CA THR A 21 -5.65 6.35 -17.03
C THR A 21 -6.19 6.79 -15.67
N ASP A 22 -6.80 5.92 -14.86
CA ASP A 22 -7.39 6.32 -13.59
C ASP A 22 -6.46 5.97 -12.43
N SER A 23 -6.53 6.76 -11.36
CA SER A 23 -6.00 6.33 -10.06
C SER A 23 -6.98 5.36 -9.40
N HIS A 24 -6.47 4.22 -8.92
CA HIS A 24 -7.32 3.12 -8.48
C HIS A 24 -6.59 2.11 -7.58
N ILE A 25 -7.36 1.20 -6.99
CA ILE A 25 -6.89 -0.04 -6.36
C ILE A 25 -7.35 -1.22 -7.22
N GLY A 26 -6.48 -2.21 -7.43
CA GLY A 26 -6.80 -3.51 -8.06
C GLY A 26 -7.17 -3.48 -9.56
N GLY A 27 -7.03 -2.35 -10.24
CA GLY A 27 -7.36 -2.15 -11.66
C GLY A 27 -6.18 -2.43 -12.61
N PRO A 28 -6.37 -2.21 -13.93
CA PRO A 28 -5.33 -2.43 -14.93
C PRO A 28 -4.24 -1.34 -14.85
N LEU A 29 -2.97 -1.73 -14.91
CA LEU A 29 -1.85 -0.79 -14.91
C LEU A 29 -1.60 -0.20 -16.31
N LEU A 30 -1.19 1.06 -16.34
CA LEU A 30 -0.51 1.66 -17.49
C LEU A 30 0.93 1.11 -17.55
N TRP A 31 1.07 -0.12 -18.04
CA TRP A 31 2.35 -0.81 -18.16
C TRP A 31 2.84 -0.80 -19.61
N PRO A 32 4.11 -0.46 -19.91
CA PRO A 32 4.64 -0.49 -21.27
C PRO A 32 4.66 -1.90 -21.85
N ALA A 33 4.28 -2.07 -23.12
CA ALA A 33 4.26 -3.37 -23.77
C ALA A 33 5.66 -4.00 -23.96
N ASP A 34 6.71 -3.18 -23.98
CA ASP A 34 8.11 -3.59 -24.17
C ASP A 34 8.86 -3.83 -22.85
N GLU A 35 8.25 -3.52 -21.70
CA GLU A 35 8.82 -3.75 -20.39
C GLU A 35 8.34 -5.09 -19.81
N PRO A 36 9.26 -5.99 -19.40
CA PRO A 36 8.88 -7.24 -18.75
C PRO A 36 8.01 -6.99 -17.52
N TRP A 37 6.93 -7.75 -17.38
CA TRP A 37 6.12 -7.73 -16.17
C TRP A 37 6.96 -8.17 -14.95
N PRO A 38 6.79 -7.56 -13.76
CA PRO A 38 7.59 -7.91 -12.59
C PRO A 38 7.12 -9.22 -11.95
N TRP A 39 8.09 -9.97 -11.42
CA TRP A 39 7.88 -11.27 -10.78
C TRP A 39 8.45 -11.26 -9.36
N CYS A 40 7.77 -12.00 -8.47
CA CYS A 40 8.38 -12.52 -7.27
C CYS A 40 9.20 -13.76 -7.63
N ASP A 41 10.39 -13.94 -7.05
CA ASP A 41 11.23 -15.12 -7.28
C ASP A 41 10.82 -16.35 -6.46
N GLY A 42 9.92 -16.17 -5.49
CA GLY A 42 9.39 -17.20 -4.60
C GLY A 42 10.32 -17.67 -3.48
N SER A 43 11.52 -17.10 -3.36
CA SER A 43 12.52 -17.52 -2.37
C SER A 43 12.09 -17.32 -0.92
N LYS A 44 11.16 -16.40 -0.66
CA LYS A 44 10.64 -16.05 0.66
C LYS A 44 9.16 -16.42 0.86
N HIS A 45 8.56 -17.22 -0.03
CA HIS A 45 7.18 -17.68 0.17
C HIS A 45 7.10 -18.54 1.45
N ASP A 46 6.04 -18.40 2.23
CA ASP A 46 5.89 -19.20 3.45
C ASP A 46 5.62 -20.69 3.12
N GLU A 47 6.39 -21.60 3.72
CA GLU A 47 6.19 -23.06 3.62
C GLU A 47 4.98 -23.54 4.44
N GLY A 48 4.47 -22.71 5.36
CA GLY A 48 3.52 -23.08 6.42
C GLY A 48 2.03 -23.04 6.04
N LEU A 49 1.63 -22.44 4.92
CA LEU A 49 0.21 -22.28 4.57
C LEU A 49 -0.33 -23.42 3.69
N THR A 50 -1.03 -24.32 4.34
CA THR A 50 -1.65 -25.60 3.88
C THR A 50 -2.58 -25.56 2.65
N ILE A 51 -2.80 -24.42 2.00
CA ILE A 51 -3.77 -24.30 0.88
C ILE A 51 -3.09 -24.56 -0.48
N LEU A 52 -1.77 -24.40 -0.58
CA LEU A 52 -1.04 -24.56 -1.83
C LEU A 52 -0.31 -25.91 -1.90
N PRO A 53 -0.19 -26.52 -3.08
CA PRO A 53 0.54 -27.78 -3.22
C PRO A 53 2.02 -27.56 -2.88
N ALA A 54 2.65 -28.57 -2.27
CA ALA A 54 4.01 -28.49 -1.69
C ALA A 54 5.11 -28.13 -2.70
N ASP A 55 4.83 -28.21 -4.01
CA ASP A 55 5.70 -27.76 -5.10
C ASP A 55 5.55 -26.26 -5.44
N SER A 56 4.71 -25.52 -4.73
CA SER A 56 4.51 -24.07 -4.90
C SER A 56 5.58 -23.22 -4.20
N PHE A 57 6.36 -23.82 -3.28
CA PHE A 57 7.46 -23.13 -2.62
C PHE A 57 8.60 -22.84 -3.61
N GLY A 58 9.16 -21.63 -3.55
CA GLY A 58 10.22 -21.23 -4.49
C GLY A 58 9.76 -21.05 -5.93
N VAL A 59 8.44 -21.06 -6.20
CA VAL A 59 7.90 -20.85 -7.54
C VAL A 59 7.79 -19.36 -7.82
N PRO A 60 8.40 -18.86 -8.91
CA PRO A 60 8.20 -17.49 -9.32
C PRO A 60 6.75 -17.22 -9.70
N VAL A 61 6.19 -16.11 -9.21
CA VAL A 61 4.80 -15.70 -9.51
C VAL A 61 4.77 -14.26 -10.03
N ALA A 62 3.91 -14.04 -11.02
CA ALA A 62 3.65 -12.70 -11.53
C ALA A 62 3.03 -11.85 -10.42
N LEU A 63 3.57 -10.66 -10.20
CA LEU A 63 2.97 -9.75 -9.22
C LEU A 63 1.62 -9.24 -9.73
N VAL A 64 0.67 -9.04 -8.82
CA VAL A 64 -0.64 -8.48 -9.15
C VAL A 64 -0.66 -6.97 -8.99
N SER A 65 -1.49 -6.30 -9.78
CA SER A 65 -1.75 -4.87 -9.67
C SER A 65 -2.41 -4.55 -8.32
N ALA A 66 -1.71 -3.81 -7.48
CA ALA A 66 -2.22 -3.36 -6.19
C ALA A 66 -2.88 -2.00 -6.30
N VAL A 67 -2.11 -1.01 -6.73
CA VAL A 67 -2.50 0.39 -6.76
C VAL A 67 -1.85 1.08 -7.95
N GLN A 68 -2.59 2.00 -8.57
CA GLN A 68 -2.03 2.97 -9.50
C GLN A 68 -2.47 4.36 -9.08
N LEU A 69 -1.54 5.31 -8.96
CA LEU A 69 -1.81 6.67 -8.51
C LEU A 69 -1.10 7.69 -9.40
N TYR A 70 -1.88 8.62 -9.95
CA TYR A 70 -1.36 9.72 -10.75
C TYR A 70 -1.06 10.95 -9.88
N ARG A 71 0.02 11.66 -10.20
CA ARG A 71 0.42 12.92 -9.56
C ARG A 71 -0.68 14.00 -9.63
N ARG A 72 -1.48 14.01 -10.71
CA ARG A 72 -2.58 14.98 -10.85
C ARG A 72 -3.70 14.79 -9.81
N ASP A 73 -3.88 13.56 -9.32
CA ASP A 73 -4.91 13.23 -8.33
C ASP A 73 -4.35 13.34 -6.90
N PHE A 74 -3.06 13.02 -6.73
CA PHE A 74 -2.35 12.96 -5.45
C PHE A 74 -1.00 13.71 -5.49
N PRO A 75 -1.00 15.04 -5.66
CA PRO A 75 0.24 15.84 -5.69
C PRO A 75 1.02 15.81 -4.36
N GLU A 76 0.43 15.30 -3.28
CA GLU A 76 1.05 15.14 -1.97
C GLU A 76 2.09 14.02 -1.92
N LEU A 77 2.04 13.06 -2.87
CA LEU A 77 3.01 11.98 -2.93
C LEU A 77 4.38 12.51 -3.41
N PRO A 78 5.49 11.96 -2.89
CA PRO A 78 6.84 12.41 -3.18
C PRO A 78 7.37 11.83 -4.51
N PHE A 79 6.70 12.11 -5.63
CA PHE A 79 7.12 11.62 -6.94
C PHE A 79 8.55 12.07 -7.28
N PRO A 80 9.47 11.14 -7.59
CA PRO A 80 10.80 11.47 -8.11
C PRO A 80 10.74 12.36 -9.36
N ASP A 81 11.83 13.08 -9.63
CA ASP A 81 11.94 13.94 -10.80
C ASP A 81 11.65 13.17 -12.10
N GLY A 82 10.82 13.75 -12.97
CA GLY A 82 10.43 13.14 -14.24
C GLY A 82 9.34 12.05 -14.14
N THR A 83 8.83 11.73 -12.94
CA THR A 83 7.75 10.74 -12.75
C THR A 83 6.43 11.39 -12.38
N ASP A 84 5.31 10.84 -12.81
CA ASP A 84 3.96 11.32 -12.48
C ASP A 84 2.96 10.18 -12.26
N LEU A 85 3.46 8.95 -12.19
CA LEU A 85 2.71 7.73 -11.97
C LEU A 85 3.44 6.84 -10.95
N LEU A 86 2.73 6.47 -9.89
CA LEU A 86 3.15 5.46 -8.92
C LEU A 86 2.32 4.21 -9.17
N GLN A 87 2.99 3.08 -9.35
CA GLN A 87 2.37 1.77 -9.42
C GLN A 87 2.92 0.91 -8.30
N VAL A 88 2.01 0.25 -7.60
CA VAL A 88 2.30 -0.67 -6.50
C VAL A 88 1.86 -2.05 -6.97
N LEU A 89 2.76 -3.02 -6.89
CA LEU A 89 2.47 -4.41 -7.20
C LEU A 89 2.77 -5.29 -6.00
N LEU A 90 1.97 -6.35 -5.86
CA LEU A 90 1.96 -7.25 -4.72
C LEU A 90 2.18 -8.69 -5.16
N CYS A 91 2.94 -9.46 -4.40
CA CYS A 91 2.93 -10.90 -4.55
C CYS A 91 1.56 -11.44 -4.10
N PRO A 92 0.93 -12.34 -4.86
CA PRO A 92 -0.35 -12.92 -4.48
C PRO A 92 -0.23 -14.06 -3.45
N LEU A 93 0.93 -14.22 -2.82
CA LEU A 93 1.27 -15.28 -1.87
C LEU A 93 1.86 -14.68 -0.60
N GLU A 94 1.72 -15.39 0.51
CA GLU A 94 2.32 -15.01 1.79
C GLU A 94 3.86 -15.13 1.72
N HIS A 95 4.57 -14.16 2.30
CA HIS A 95 6.00 -14.27 2.56
C HIS A 95 6.30 -14.28 4.04
N SER A 96 7.38 -14.99 4.38
CA SER A 96 8.05 -14.89 5.68
C SER A 96 9.46 -14.37 5.45
N ASP A 97 9.71 -13.11 5.81
CA ASP A 97 10.99 -12.43 5.62
C ASP A 97 11.62 -12.06 6.97
N GLU A 98 12.40 -13.01 7.51
CA GLU A 98 13.11 -12.85 8.78
C GLU A 98 14.09 -11.67 8.79
N GLU A 99 14.66 -11.30 7.64
CA GLU A 99 15.64 -10.20 7.55
C GLU A 99 14.97 -8.84 7.76
N SER A 100 13.71 -8.71 7.32
CA SER A 100 12.93 -7.49 7.43
C SER A 100 11.89 -7.49 8.55
N ASP A 101 11.75 -8.63 9.25
CA ASP A 101 10.71 -8.92 10.24
C ASP A 101 9.31 -8.64 9.67
N HIS A 102 9.06 -9.16 8.47
CA HIS A 102 7.80 -8.98 7.73
C HIS A 102 7.16 -10.33 7.42
N PHE A 103 5.88 -10.43 7.78
CA PHE A 103 5.00 -11.54 7.44
C PHE A 103 3.84 -10.93 6.63
N GLY A 104 3.78 -11.27 5.35
CA GLY A 104 2.84 -10.67 4.40
C GLY A 104 3.34 -10.79 2.97
N PRO A 105 2.61 -10.25 1.98
CA PRO A 105 3.07 -10.28 0.60
C PRO A 105 4.27 -9.36 0.42
N CYS A 106 5.19 -9.70 -0.50
CA CYS A 106 6.19 -8.72 -0.93
C CYS A 106 5.55 -7.63 -1.81
N VAL A 107 6.12 -6.43 -1.76
CA VAL A 107 5.63 -5.24 -2.48
C VAL A 107 6.75 -4.68 -3.34
N GLN A 108 6.42 -4.29 -4.58
CA GLN A 108 7.31 -3.53 -5.43
C GLN A 108 6.67 -2.21 -5.84
N LEU A 109 7.45 -1.12 -5.77
CA LEU A 109 7.04 0.22 -6.18
C LEU A 109 7.71 0.60 -7.51
N PHE A 110 6.91 1.10 -8.45
CA PHE A 110 7.39 1.64 -9.72
C PHE A 110 6.97 3.10 -9.84
N TRP A 111 7.98 3.97 -9.86
CA TRP A 111 7.83 5.39 -10.14
C TRP A 111 8.18 5.64 -11.60
N ARG A 112 7.23 6.12 -12.40
CA ARG A 112 7.44 6.29 -13.84
C ARG A 112 6.70 7.49 -14.42
N SER A 113 7.05 7.85 -15.65
CA SER A 113 6.27 8.78 -16.45
C SER A 113 5.06 8.06 -17.05
N SER A 114 3.91 8.74 -17.05
CA SER A 114 2.67 8.31 -17.67
C SER A 114 2.66 8.48 -19.20
N ALA A 115 3.74 9.01 -19.79
CA ALA A 115 3.91 9.17 -21.24
C ALA A 115 4.19 7.82 -21.95
N ILE A 116 3.36 6.82 -21.68
CA ILE A 116 3.41 5.47 -22.26
C ILE A 116 2.42 5.42 -23.42
N THR A 117 2.92 5.10 -24.62
CA THR A 117 2.10 5.06 -25.84
C THR A 117 1.62 3.66 -26.20
N ASP A 118 2.44 2.64 -25.96
CA ASP A 118 2.09 1.25 -26.22
C ASP A 118 1.92 0.52 -24.88
N VAL A 119 0.67 0.17 -24.58
CA VAL A 119 0.27 -0.37 -23.28
C VAL A 119 0.11 -1.87 -23.41
N LEU A 120 0.66 -2.61 -22.44
CA LEU A 120 0.50 -4.05 -22.32
C LEU A 120 -1.00 -4.40 -22.32
N SER A 121 -1.40 -5.28 -23.24
CA SER A 121 -2.82 -5.61 -23.47
C SER A 121 -3.48 -6.35 -22.31
N GLY A 122 -2.69 -7.01 -21.46
CA GLY A 122 -3.15 -7.68 -20.25
C GLY A 122 -1.98 -8.09 -19.38
N ALA A 123 -2.14 -7.93 -18.06
CA ALA A 123 -1.18 -8.45 -17.09
C ALA A 123 -1.16 -10.00 -17.17
N PRO A 124 0.00 -10.64 -16.99
CA PRO A 124 0.07 -12.09 -16.81
C PRO A 124 -0.78 -12.53 -15.62
N GLU A 125 -1.57 -13.59 -15.78
CA GLU A 125 -2.29 -14.20 -14.66
C GLU A 125 -1.33 -15.02 -13.79
N PRO A 126 -1.30 -14.82 -12.45
CA PRO A 126 -0.48 -15.65 -11.57
C PRO A 126 -0.92 -17.11 -11.61
N ALA A 127 0.03 -18.03 -11.69
CA ALA A 127 -0.24 -19.47 -11.73
C ALA A 127 -0.81 -20.01 -10.40
N VAL A 128 -0.44 -19.38 -9.28
CA VAL A 128 -0.85 -19.73 -7.93
C VAL A 128 -1.23 -18.45 -7.18
N PHE A 129 -2.24 -18.56 -6.32
CA PHE A 129 -2.89 -17.39 -5.74
C PHE A 129 -3.55 -17.74 -4.40
N GLU A 130 -3.28 -16.97 -3.34
CA GLU A 130 -4.00 -17.08 -2.08
C GLU A 130 -5.25 -16.17 -2.09
N PRO A 131 -6.46 -16.71 -1.79
CA PRO A 131 -7.71 -15.95 -1.90
C PRO A 131 -7.72 -14.60 -1.18
N GLN A 132 -6.99 -14.49 -0.06
CA GLN A 132 -6.89 -13.28 0.75
C GLN A 132 -6.21 -12.12 0.02
N TYR A 133 -5.29 -12.38 -0.90
CA TYR A 133 -4.64 -11.33 -1.69
C TYR A 133 -5.41 -10.95 -2.95
N ARG A 134 -6.61 -11.51 -3.16
CA ARG A 134 -7.42 -11.24 -4.35
C ARG A 134 -7.70 -9.76 -4.41
N THR A 135 -7.54 -9.18 -5.58
CA THR A 135 -7.80 -7.76 -5.78
C THR A 135 -9.19 -7.62 -6.37
N ARG A 136 -9.91 -6.59 -5.93
CA ARG A 136 -11.13 -6.14 -6.60
C ARG A 136 -10.84 -4.74 -7.15
N PRO A 137 -11.10 -4.48 -8.45
CA PRO A 137 -10.94 -3.15 -9.00
C PRO A 137 -11.86 -2.14 -8.30
N CYS A 138 -11.28 -1.05 -7.84
CA CYS A 138 -11.96 0.02 -7.12
C CYS A 138 -11.61 1.38 -7.70
N VAL A 139 -12.62 2.24 -7.85
CA VAL A 139 -12.44 3.69 -8.04
C VAL A 139 -12.26 4.36 -6.68
N LEU A 140 -11.57 5.51 -6.64
CA LEU A 140 -11.22 6.20 -5.40
C LEU A 140 -12.08 7.45 -5.19
N HIS A 141 -12.44 7.74 -3.95
CA HIS A 141 -13.16 8.95 -3.54
C HIS A 141 -12.32 9.72 -2.51
N PRO A 142 -11.21 10.35 -2.91
CA PRO A 142 -10.19 10.79 -1.96
C PRO A 142 -10.68 11.92 -1.05
N CYS A 143 -10.35 11.81 0.24
CA CYS A 143 -10.55 12.87 1.23
C CYS A 143 -9.22 13.26 1.87
N ARG A 144 -8.87 14.55 1.75
CA ARG A 144 -7.66 15.14 2.35
C ARG A 144 -7.92 15.55 3.78
N ILE A 145 -7.11 15.05 4.70
CA ILE A 145 -7.19 15.32 6.13
C ILE A 145 -5.82 15.70 6.67
N VAL A 146 -5.78 16.11 7.94
CA VAL A 146 -4.55 16.28 8.71
C VAL A 146 -4.61 15.35 9.89
N GLU A 147 -3.57 14.54 10.05
CA GLU A 147 -3.42 13.59 11.13
C GLU A 147 -2.32 14.02 12.11
N TYR A 148 -2.42 13.47 13.31
CA TYR A 148 -1.45 13.63 14.39
C TYR A 148 -1.07 12.22 14.88
N PRO A 149 0.13 12.03 15.44
CA PRO A 149 0.55 10.71 15.88
C PRO A 149 -0.38 10.14 16.96
N MET A 150 -0.38 8.82 17.07
CA MET A 150 -1.04 8.07 18.13
C MET A 150 -0.04 7.25 18.94
N GLY A 151 -0.44 6.83 20.13
CA GLY A 151 0.32 5.90 20.95
C GLY A 151 1.77 6.36 21.20
N ASP A 152 2.72 5.47 20.93
CA ASP A 152 4.14 5.69 21.20
C ASP A 152 4.79 6.79 20.32
N GLU A 153 4.13 7.22 19.24
CA GLU A 153 4.59 8.35 18.42
C GLU A 153 4.14 9.71 18.97
N GLN A 154 3.26 9.74 19.99
CA GLN A 154 2.79 11.00 20.57
C GLN A 154 3.87 11.65 21.45
N PRO A 155 4.02 12.98 21.39
CA PRO A 155 4.91 13.67 22.32
C PRO A 155 4.43 13.52 23.76
N VAL A 156 5.37 13.46 24.70
CA VAL A 156 5.06 13.38 26.14
C VAL A 156 4.17 14.55 26.55
N GLY A 157 3.04 14.23 27.18
CA GLY A 157 2.06 15.24 27.59
C GLY A 157 1.14 15.71 26.45
N ALA A 158 1.08 14.98 25.33
CA ALA A 158 0.01 15.15 24.36
C ALA A 158 -1.36 15.05 25.06
N GLY A 159 -2.26 15.97 24.71
CA GLY A 159 -3.65 15.94 25.15
C GLY A 159 -4.47 14.96 24.31
N ASP A 160 -5.78 15.08 24.40
CA ASP A 160 -6.70 14.33 23.55
C ASP A 160 -6.60 14.87 22.11
N TRP A 161 -5.96 14.10 21.22
CA TRP A 161 -5.78 14.43 19.81
C TRP A 161 -6.77 13.64 18.96
N PRO A 162 -7.19 14.16 17.79
CA PRO A 162 -8.06 13.43 16.88
C PRO A 162 -7.48 12.04 16.53
N PRO A 163 -8.33 11.04 16.25
CA PRO A 163 -7.86 9.71 15.90
C PRO A 163 -6.99 9.72 14.63
N VAL A 164 -6.16 8.69 14.47
CA VAL A 164 -5.49 8.40 13.19
C VAL A 164 -6.42 7.56 12.34
N ALA A 165 -6.50 7.81 11.04
CA ALA A 165 -7.44 7.09 10.17
C ALA A 165 -7.08 5.61 10.07
N ASN A 166 -8.07 4.76 10.33
CA ASN A 166 -8.08 3.32 10.16
C ASN A 166 -8.85 2.97 8.86
N GLY A 167 -8.19 3.18 7.73
CA GLY A 167 -8.72 2.94 6.39
C GLY A 167 -7.66 3.25 5.33
N SER A 168 -7.87 2.78 4.10
CA SER A 168 -6.86 2.87 3.06
C SER A 168 -6.51 4.34 2.79
N LYS A 169 -5.22 4.66 2.87
CA LYS A 169 -4.77 6.05 2.85
C LYS A 169 -3.36 6.24 2.34
N LEU A 170 -3.05 7.48 1.98
CA LEU A 170 -1.71 7.95 1.61
C LEU A 170 -1.19 8.92 2.66
N GLY A 171 0.10 8.81 2.98
CA GLY A 171 0.75 9.71 3.92
C GLY A 171 0.19 9.63 5.34
N GLY A 172 0.34 10.73 6.09
CA GLY A 172 -0.15 10.81 7.47
C GLY A 172 0.69 10.04 8.48
N TRP A 173 0.00 9.43 9.44
CA TRP A 173 0.55 8.57 10.48
C TRP A 173 0.02 7.15 10.33
N ALA A 174 0.83 6.15 10.65
CA ALA A 174 0.35 4.77 10.69
C ALA A 174 -0.58 4.60 11.89
N PHE A 175 -1.65 3.82 11.70
CA PHE A 175 -2.51 3.42 12.80
C PHE A 175 -1.92 2.14 13.41
N TRP A 176 -1.53 2.21 14.67
CA TRP A 176 -0.91 1.09 15.39
C TRP A 176 -1.92 0.49 16.38
N TRP A 177 -2.46 -0.67 16.03
CA TRP A 177 -3.42 -1.44 16.82
C TRP A 177 -2.76 -2.47 17.74
N GLN A 178 -1.83 -3.28 17.21
CA GLN A 178 -1.23 -4.40 17.96
C GLN A 178 0.22 -4.13 18.34
N THR A 179 0.93 -3.40 17.49
CA THR A 179 2.36 -3.15 17.62
C THR A 179 2.65 -1.67 17.84
N SER A 180 3.94 -1.34 17.89
CA SER A 180 4.45 0.03 17.97
C SER A 180 5.45 0.24 16.83
N PRO A 181 5.70 1.50 16.40
CA PRO A 181 6.66 1.76 15.34
C PRO A 181 8.05 1.23 15.67
N PHE A 182 8.62 0.46 14.75
CA PHE A 182 9.96 -0.10 14.89
C PHE A 182 10.68 -0.13 13.54
N GLY A 183 12.02 -0.08 13.55
CA GLY A 183 12.82 -0.25 12.33
C GLY A 183 12.56 0.78 11.22
N LEU A 184 12.05 1.98 11.56
CA LEU A 184 11.70 3.00 10.56
C LEU A 184 12.90 3.79 10.02
N GLU A 185 14.12 3.56 10.51
CA GLU A 185 15.33 4.19 9.95
C GLU A 185 15.66 3.62 8.56
N CYS A 186 15.93 4.47 7.57
CA CYS A 186 16.31 4.04 6.23
C CYS A 186 17.74 3.45 6.21
N PRO A 187 17.95 2.21 5.76
CA PRO A 187 19.27 1.57 5.77
C PRO A 187 20.26 2.20 4.79
N SER A 188 19.78 2.94 3.78
CA SER A 188 20.64 3.56 2.76
C SER A 188 21.21 4.91 3.18
N CYS A 189 20.48 5.69 4.00
CA CYS A 189 20.87 7.07 4.32
C CYS A 189 20.66 7.50 5.77
N GLY A 190 20.07 6.65 6.62
CA GLY A 190 19.80 6.95 8.03
C GLY A 190 18.64 7.91 8.28
N ALA A 191 17.97 8.40 7.25
CA ALA A 191 16.78 9.24 7.43
C ALA A 191 15.55 8.41 7.81
N ASP A 192 14.58 9.04 8.46
CA ASP A 192 13.30 8.39 8.79
C ASP A 192 12.59 7.91 7.52
N ARG A 193 11.96 6.75 7.63
CA ARG A 193 10.88 6.31 6.74
C ARG A 193 9.54 6.70 7.35
N ARG A 194 8.61 7.11 6.48
CA ARG A 194 7.24 7.49 6.86
C ARG A 194 6.23 6.71 6.02
N LEU A 195 5.01 6.62 6.53
CA LEU A 195 3.92 5.97 5.82
C LEU A 195 3.74 6.63 4.45
N LEU A 196 3.89 5.84 3.40
CA LEU A 196 3.60 6.23 2.03
C LEU A 196 2.16 5.85 1.67
N LEU A 197 1.81 4.60 1.99
CA LEU A 197 0.54 3.96 1.65
C LEU A 197 0.17 2.97 2.76
N ALA A 198 -1.10 2.97 3.15
CA ALA A 198 -1.69 1.87 3.91
C ALA A 198 -2.87 1.29 3.11
N LEU A 199 -2.91 -0.03 2.97
CA LEU A 199 -4.01 -0.78 2.38
C LEU A 199 -4.68 -1.61 3.47
N TYR A 200 -5.94 -1.30 3.76
CA TYR A 200 -6.68 -1.98 4.82
C TYR A 200 -7.55 -3.10 4.26
N THR A 201 -7.74 -4.14 5.06
CA THR A 201 -8.77 -5.15 4.76
C THR A 201 -10.16 -4.50 4.65
N HIS A 202 -10.48 -3.56 5.55
CA HIS A 202 -11.77 -2.88 5.62
C HIS A 202 -11.64 -1.36 5.55
N GLU A 203 -12.62 -0.70 4.93
CA GLU A 203 -12.83 0.74 5.14
C GLU A 203 -13.74 0.96 6.35
N GLU A 204 -13.26 1.73 7.34
CA GLU A 204 -14.07 2.11 8.50
C GLU A 204 -14.75 3.48 8.30
N PRO A 205 -16.03 3.63 8.72
CA PRO A 205 -16.74 4.90 8.68
C PRO A 205 -16.28 5.82 9.81
N GLU A 206 -15.13 6.47 9.64
CA GLU A 206 -14.65 7.47 10.60
C GLU A 206 -15.21 8.87 10.33
N LYS A 207 -16.27 9.21 11.06
CA LYS A 207 -16.99 10.49 10.96
C LYS A 207 -16.28 11.66 11.65
N GLU A 208 -15.32 11.38 12.52
CA GLU A 208 -14.59 12.41 13.28
C GLU A 208 -13.50 13.10 12.45
N LEU A 209 -12.94 12.40 11.46
CA LEU A 209 -11.86 12.93 10.60
C LEU A 209 -12.37 13.63 9.35
N CYS A 210 -13.59 13.29 8.92
CA CYS A 210 -14.12 13.72 7.64
C CYS A 210 -15.65 13.68 7.67
N SER A 211 -16.30 14.69 7.09
CA SER A 211 -17.75 14.70 6.89
C SER A 211 -18.22 13.86 5.69
N CYS A 212 -17.32 13.08 5.09
CA CYS A 212 -17.64 12.19 3.99
C CYS A 212 -18.52 11.05 4.49
N GLU A 213 -19.58 10.78 3.74
CA GLU A 213 -20.37 9.58 3.93
C GLU A 213 -19.59 8.39 3.36
N VAL A 214 -18.87 7.69 4.24
CA VAL A 214 -18.37 6.36 3.91
C VAL A 214 -19.53 5.40 4.10
N ALA A 215 -19.74 4.51 3.11
CA ALA A 215 -20.71 3.42 3.24
C ALA A 215 -20.40 2.54 4.46
N GLU A 216 -21.34 1.66 4.81
CA GLU A 216 -21.11 0.64 5.83
C GLU A 216 -19.79 -0.09 5.57
N ARG A 217 -19.13 -0.50 6.66
CA ARG A 217 -17.84 -1.19 6.65
C ARG A 217 -17.79 -2.25 5.55
N ALA A 218 -16.82 -2.12 4.64
CA ALA A 218 -16.72 -2.95 3.45
C ALA A 218 -15.28 -3.40 3.22
N VAL A 219 -15.13 -4.64 2.71
CA VAL A 219 -13.83 -5.17 2.28
C VAL A 219 -13.40 -4.47 1.00
N VAL A 220 -12.16 -3.95 0.98
CA VAL A 220 -11.60 -3.17 -0.13
C VAL A 220 -11.27 -4.05 -1.34
N GLY A 221 -11.03 -5.33 -1.10
CA GLY A 221 -10.76 -6.34 -2.11
C GLY A 221 -9.88 -7.45 -1.56
N TRP A 222 -8.98 -7.09 -0.64
CA TRP A 222 -7.91 -7.92 -0.08
C TRP A 222 -8.14 -8.12 1.42
N GLU A 223 -7.50 -9.12 2.00
CA GLU A 223 -7.50 -9.43 3.43
C GLU A 223 -6.06 -9.57 3.94
N PHE A 224 -5.60 -8.56 4.68
CA PHE A 224 -4.35 -8.59 5.46
C PHE A 224 -4.68 -9.02 6.89
N GLY A 225 -4.87 -10.31 7.10
CA GLY A 225 -5.48 -10.82 8.33
C GLY A 225 -6.93 -10.32 8.51
N ARG A 226 -7.51 -10.57 9.70
CA ARG A 226 -8.95 -10.29 9.94
C ARG A 226 -9.29 -8.80 9.94
N GLU A 227 -8.39 -7.97 10.44
CA GLU A 227 -8.62 -6.53 10.69
C GLU A 227 -7.42 -5.67 10.29
N GLY A 228 -6.43 -6.27 9.60
CA GLY A 228 -5.13 -5.66 9.49
C GLY A 228 -4.98 -4.69 8.33
N ALA A 229 -3.80 -4.06 8.32
CA ALA A 229 -3.38 -3.13 7.28
C ALA A 229 -1.97 -3.42 6.80
N LEU A 230 -1.79 -3.55 5.49
CA LEU A 230 -0.47 -3.50 4.89
C LEU A 230 0.02 -2.05 4.83
N ASN A 231 1.01 -1.75 5.66
CA ASN A 231 1.68 -0.46 5.69
C ASN A 231 2.97 -0.51 4.85
N VAL A 232 3.12 0.47 3.96
CA VAL A 232 4.32 0.68 3.15
C VAL A 232 4.99 1.98 3.61
N PHE A 233 6.18 1.86 4.21
CA PHE A 233 6.98 2.99 4.66
C PHE A 233 8.11 3.29 3.68
N ALA A 234 8.21 4.53 3.22
CA ALA A 234 9.24 5.00 2.29
C ALA A 234 10.15 6.05 2.94
N CYS A 235 11.40 6.13 2.49
CA CYS A 235 12.38 7.08 3.01
C CYS A 235 11.97 8.52 2.68
N THR A 236 12.14 9.40 3.67
CA THR A 236 11.79 10.83 3.55
C THR A 236 12.76 11.65 2.70
N GLN A 237 13.94 11.12 2.41
CA GLN A 237 14.93 11.78 1.54
C GLN A 237 14.86 11.29 0.10
N ASP A 238 14.61 10.00 -0.11
CA ASP A 238 14.52 9.40 -1.43
C ASP A 238 13.59 8.18 -1.41
N VAL A 239 12.43 8.27 -2.06
CA VAL A 239 11.44 7.18 -2.12
C VAL A 239 11.85 6.01 -3.02
N GLN A 240 13.02 6.09 -3.65
CA GLN A 240 13.63 4.98 -4.37
C GLN A 240 14.55 4.14 -3.47
N HIS A 241 14.84 4.59 -2.24
CA HIS A 241 15.50 3.76 -1.24
C HIS A 241 14.60 2.60 -0.75
N PRO A 242 15.19 1.55 -0.14
CA PRO A 242 14.44 0.39 0.33
C PRO A 242 13.29 0.74 1.28
N ILE A 243 12.10 0.27 0.91
CA ILE A 243 10.88 0.39 1.72
C ILE A 243 10.94 -0.52 2.96
N LYS A 244 10.11 -0.21 3.95
CA LYS A 244 9.75 -1.16 5.02
C LYS A 244 8.28 -1.53 4.87
N LEU A 245 8.00 -2.81 4.98
CA LEU A 245 6.64 -3.34 5.05
C LEU A 245 6.31 -3.71 6.49
N HIS A 246 5.04 -3.61 6.84
CA HIS A 246 4.52 -4.07 8.11
C HIS A 246 3.02 -4.33 7.99
N ILE A 247 2.56 -5.50 8.45
CA ILE A 247 1.15 -5.78 8.66
C ILE A 247 0.86 -5.67 10.16
N ASP A 248 -0.12 -4.86 10.52
CA ASP A 248 -0.60 -4.67 11.90
C ASP A 248 -2.10 -4.98 12.02
#